data_AF-A0A1G3R6J5-F1
#
_entry.id   AF-A0A1G3R6J5-F1
#
_cell.length_a   1.000
_cell.length_b   1.000
_cell.length_c   1.000
_cell.angle_alpha   90.00
_cell.angle_beta   90.00
_cell.angle_gamma   90.00
#
_symmetry.space_group_name_H-M   'P 1'
#
loop_
_entity.id
_entity.type
_entity.pdbx_description
1 polymer ?
#
loop_
_entity_poly.entity_id
_entity_poly.type
_entity_poly.pdbx_seq_one_letter_code
_entity_poly.pdbx_strand_id
1 'polypeptide(L)'
;MLSRPGISAALPGCGNPRELEAALAYCDASEAEKDFSAIDAEALWKLERRCVYCNHCLPCPEAIDVGGLIKLLDSEEHHRDPRMRTAYDALVRKASACTECGICVERCPFGVDVPARMHRAVELFGA
;
A
#
# COMPACT_ATOMS: atom_id res chain seq x y z
N MET A 1 3.67 9.43 -17.46
CA MET A 1 2.20 9.49 -17.26
C MET A 1 1.55 10.49 -18.22
N LEU A 2 2.02 11.75 -18.26
CA LEU A 2 1.55 12.77 -19.22
C LEU A 2 1.81 12.43 -20.70
N SER A 3 2.80 11.60 -21.00
CA SER A 3 3.05 11.08 -22.35
C SER A 3 2.04 10.03 -22.82
N ARG A 4 1.10 9.58 -21.96
CA ARG A 4 0.12 8.54 -22.32
C ARG A 4 -1.15 9.15 -22.90
N PRO A 5 -1.68 8.61 -24.02
CA PRO A 5 -2.98 9.02 -24.55
C PRO A 5 -4.08 8.90 -23.48
N GLY A 6 -4.92 9.94 -23.38
CA GLY A 6 -6.04 9.99 -22.44
C GLY A 6 -5.73 10.56 -21.05
N ILE A 7 -4.48 10.95 -20.78
CA ILE A 7 -4.09 11.64 -19.54
C ILE A 7 -3.96 13.15 -19.81
N SER A 8 -4.81 13.96 -19.18
CA SER A 8 -4.79 15.42 -19.34
C SER A 8 -4.01 16.16 -18.25
N ALA A 9 -3.73 15.49 -17.12
CA ALA A 9 -3.03 16.08 -15.98
C ALA A 9 -2.28 15.01 -15.19
N ALA A 10 -1.20 15.42 -14.53
CA ALA A 10 -0.50 14.64 -13.52
C ALA A 10 -0.23 15.53 -12.30
N LEU A 11 -0.45 14.98 -11.11
CA LEU A 11 -0.23 15.68 -9.85
C LEU A 11 0.97 15.04 -9.13
N PRO A 12 2.20 15.55 -9.33
CA PRO A 12 3.37 15.05 -8.62
C PRO A 12 3.34 15.53 -7.16
N GLY A 13 3.44 14.60 -6.22
CA GLY A 13 3.68 14.93 -4.81
C GLY A 13 5.14 15.33 -4.63
N CYS A 14 5.39 16.53 -4.09
CA CYS A 14 6.74 17.06 -3.87
C CYS A 14 6.93 17.35 -2.38
N GLY A 15 7.97 16.81 -1.76
CA GLY A 15 8.31 17.02 -0.35
C GLY A 15 9.17 18.27 -0.12
N ASN A 16 9.80 18.81 -1.16
CA ASN A 16 10.64 20.01 -1.09
C ASN A 16 10.72 20.74 -2.46
N PRO A 17 11.25 21.98 -2.51
CA PRO A 17 11.32 22.76 -3.75
C PRO A 17 12.12 22.12 -4.88
N ARG A 18 13.20 21.37 -4.57
CA ARG A 18 14.02 20.72 -5.61
C ARG A 18 13.26 19.62 -6.35
N GLU A 19 12.42 18.89 -5.63
CA GLU A 19 11.53 17.89 -6.24
C GLU A 19 10.48 18.54 -7.15
N LEU A 20 9.96 19.71 -6.77
CA LEU A 20 9.06 20.48 -7.61
C LEU A 20 9.75 20.95 -8.89
N GLU A 21 10.96 21.51 -8.79
CA GLU A 21 11.76 21.91 -9.95
C GLU A 21 12.02 20.73 -10.88
N ALA A 22 12.39 19.56 -10.33
CA ALA A 22 12.58 18.34 -11.11
C ALA A 22 11.28 17.87 -11.81
N ALA A 23 10.13 17.99 -11.16
CA ALA A 23 8.84 17.66 -11.77
C ALA A 23 8.47 18.65 -12.89
N LEU A 24 8.75 19.94 -12.70
CA LEU A 24 8.48 21.00 -13.69
C LEU A 24 9.40 20.92 -14.91
N ALA A 25 10.60 20.37 -14.78
CA ALA A 25 11.52 20.17 -15.91
C ALA A 25 10.91 19.37 -17.07
N TYR A 26 9.88 18.56 -16.81
CA TYR A 26 9.12 17.88 -17.86
C TYR A 26 8.50 18.84 -18.89
N CYS A 27 8.09 20.05 -18.48
CA CYS A 27 7.48 21.03 -19.37
C CYS A 27 8.44 21.49 -20.47
N ASP A 28 9.72 21.61 -20.13
CA ASP A 28 10.78 22.09 -21.03
C ASP A 28 11.58 20.96 -21.69
N ALA A 29 11.39 19.71 -21.25
CA ALA A 29 12.09 18.55 -21.78
C ALA A 29 11.78 18.28 -23.26
N SER A 30 12.78 17.83 -24.00
CA SER A 30 12.66 17.40 -25.39
C SER A 30 11.84 16.11 -25.53
N GLU A 31 11.35 15.82 -26.75
CA GLU A 31 10.62 14.58 -27.03
C GLU A 31 11.48 13.33 -26.76
N ALA A 32 12.80 13.41 -26.97
CA ALA A 32 13.72 12.32 -26.64
C ALA A 32 13.83 12.09 -25.13
N GLU A 33 13.83 13.15 -24.32
CA GLU A 33 13.84 13.04 -22.85
C GLU A 33 12.47 12.58 -22.29
N LYS A 34 11.41 12.75 -23.08
CA LYS A 34 10.05 12.26 -22.78
C LYS A 34 9.79 10.84 -23.31
N ASP A 35 10.80 10.20 -23.90
CA ASP A 35 10.68 8.81 -24.36
C ASP A 35 10.77 7.83 -23.19
N PHE A 36 9.60 7.47 -22.66
CA PHE A 36 9.46 6.49 -21.59
C PHE A 36 9.17 5.07 -22.12
N SER A 37 9.37 4.80 -23.42
CA SER A 37 9.09 3.48 -24.01
C SER A 37 9.92 2.34 -23.39
N ALA A 38 11.09 2.65 -22.83
CA ALA A 38 11.94 1.72 -22.12
C ALA A 38 11.45 1.35 -20.71
N ILE A 39 10.47 2.07 -20.15
CA ILE A 39 9.90 1.77 -18.83
C ILE A 39 8.84 0.67 -18.99
N ASP A 40 9.12 -0.50 -18.40
CA ASP A 40 8.15 -1.59 -18.28
C ASP A 40 6.94 -1.12 -17.43
N ALA A 41 5.86 -0.73 -18.10
CA ALA A 41 4.62 -0.30 -17.44
C ALA A 41 3.93 -1.45 -16.68
N GLU A 42 4.23 -2.72 -16.99
CA GLU A 42 3.73 -3.88 -16.26
C GLU A 42 4.52 -4.13 -14.97
N ALA A 43 5.74 -3.60 -14.83
CA ALA A 43 6.51 -3.74 -13.60
C ALA A 43 5.81 -3.15 -12.37
N LEU A 44 4.98 -2.12 -12.54
CA LEU A 44 4.14 -1.56 -11.47
C LEU A 44 3.05 -2.53 -11.01
N TRP A 45 2.60 -3.45 -11.86
CA TRP A 45 1.65 -4.50 -11.48
C TRP A 45 2.32 -5.71 -10.82
N LYS A 46 3.66 -5.82 -10.91
CA LYS A 46 4.47 -6.80 -10.17
C LYS A 46 4.65 -6.42 -8.70
N LEU A 47 3.69 -5.71 -8.11
CA LEU A 47 3.54 -5.49 -6.67
C LEU A 47 3.09 -6.82 -6.01
N GLU A 48 3.90 -7.85 -6.21
CA GLU A 48 3.68 -9.17 -5.61
C GLU A 48 3.91 -9.09 -4.11
N ARG A 49 3.07 -9.79 -3.36
CA ARG A 49 3.18 -9.99 -1.91
C ARG A 49 3.11 -8.71 -1.08
N ARG A 50 2.64 -7.59 -1.65
CA ARG A 50 2.45 -6.32 -0.92
C ARG A 50 0.97 -5.94 -0.87
N CYS A 51 0.49 -5.64 0.33
CA CYS A 51 -0.87 -5.14 0.51
C CYS A 51 -0.97 -3.70 0.00
N VAL A 52 -2.00 -3.41 -0.80
CA VAL A 52 -2.35 -2.05 -1.25
C VAL A 52 -3.66 -1.55 -0.63
N TYR A 53 -4.13 -2.23 0.41
CA TYR A 53 -5.33 -1.87 1.18
C TYR A 53 -6.63 -1.79 0.35
N CYS A 54 -6.76 -2.64 -0.67
CA CYS A 54 -7.91 -2.69 -1.58
C CYS A 54 -9.16 -3.37 -0.99
N ASN A 55 -9.04 -4.00 0.20
CA ASN A 55 -10.12 -4.69 0.90
C ASN A 55 -10.75 -5.92 0.22
N HIS A 56 -10.13 -6.49 -0.82
CA HIS A 56 -10.57 -7.79 -1.39
C HIS A 56 -10.53 -8.96 -0.40
N CYS A 57 -9.73 -8.86 0.66
CA CYS A 57 -9.67 -9.84 1.73
C CYS A 57 -10.96 -9.94 2.56
N LEU A 58 -11.86 -8.95 2.48
CA LEU A 58 -13.11 -8.89 3.24
C LEU A 58 -14.28 -9.59 2.52
N PRO A 59 -15.31 -10.06 3.25
CA PRO A 59 -15.39 -10.11 4.71
C PRO A 59 -14.53 -11.23 5.33
N CYS A 60 -13.93 -10.95 6.48
CA CYS A 60 -13.27 -11.96 7.32
C CYS A 60 -14.31 -12.66 8.21
N PRO A 61 -14.29 -14.01 8.35
CA PRO A 61 -15.21 -14.73 9.25
C PRO A 61 -15.13 -14.26 10.72
N GLU A 62 -13.94 -13.84 11.16
CA GLU A 62 -13.69 -13.34 12.51
C GLU A 62 -14.02 -11.85 12.69
N ALA A 63 -14.57 -11.21 11.64
CA ALA A 63 -14.89 -9.79 11.57
C ALA A 63 -13.69 -8.84 11.77
N ILE A 64 -12.49 -9.29 11.39
CA ILE A 64 -11.28 -8.44 11.36
C ILE A 64 -11.33 -7.52 10.14
N ASP A 65 -11.11 -6.21 10.34
CA ASP A 65 -10.78 -5.28 9.26
C ASP A 65 -9.33 -5.49 8.81
N VAL A 66 -9.12 -6.53 8.00
CA VAL A 66 -7.79 -6.97 7.56
C VAL A 66 -7.03 -5.85 6.86
N GLY A 67 -7.68 -5.09 5.98
CA GLY A 67 -7.03 -4.01 5.22
C GLY A 67 -6.63 -2.84 6.11
N GLY A 68 -7.53 -2.40 7.00
CA GLY A 68 -7.25 -1.34 7.97
C GLY A 68 -6.15 -1.74 8.96
N LEU A 69 -6.20 -2.96 9.49
CA LEU A 69 -5.19 -3.46 10.43
C LEU A 69 -3.81 -3.54 9.79
N ILE A 70 -3.72 -4.09 8.58
CA ILE A 70 -2.47 -4.14 7.82
C ILE A 70 -1.91 -2.73 7.57
N LYS A 71 -2.76 -1.74 7.28
CA LYS A 71 -2.33 -0.33 7.13
C LYS A 71 -1.73 0.24 8.41
N LEU A 72 -2.30 -0.07 9.57
CA LEU A 72 -1.76 0.36 10.87
C LEU A 72 -0.40 -0.30 11.12
N LEU A 73 -0.27 -1.60 10.84
CA LEU A 73 0.99 -2.33 10.92
C LEU A 73 2.06 -1.68 10.05
N ASP A 74 1.77 -1.47 8.76
CA ASP A 74 2.73 -0.84 7.84
C ASP A 74 3.13 0.56 8.30
N SER A 75 2.18 1.35 8.80
CA SER A 75 2.46 2.71 9.26
C SER A 75 3.38 2.71 10.49
N GLU A 76 3.16 1.79 11.44
CA GLU A 76 4.02 1.64 12.62
C GLU A 76 5.43 1.18 12.23
N GLU A 77 5.57 0.21 11.34
CA GLU A 77 6.88 -0.32 10.94
C GLU A 77 7.72 0.70 10.16
N HIS A 78 7.11 1.53 9.31
CA HIS A 78 7.84 2.48 8.47
C HIS A 78 8.00 3.87 9.10
N HIS A 79 7.03 4.34 9.87
CA HIS A 79 7.02 5.70 10.41
C HIS A 79 7.18 5.77 11.93
N ARG A 80 7.01 4.64 12.65
CA ARG A 80 7.06 4.55 14.12
C ARG A 80 6.22 5.66 14.79
N ASP A 81 5.02 5.90 14.27
CA ASP A 81 4.11 6.90 14.80
C ASP A 81 3.33 6.30 15.99
N PRO A 82 3.55 6.77 17.23
CA PRO A 82 2.89 6.22 18.42
C PRO A 82 1.36 6.22 18.34
N ARG A 83 0.77 7.05 17.46
CA ARG A 83 -0.69 7.10 17.22
C ARG A 83 -1.22 5.80 16.62
N MET A 84 -0.39 5.01 15.94
CA MET A 84 -0.80 3.73 15.34
C MET A 84 -1.16 2.71 16.41
N ARG A 85 -0.47 2.70 17.55
CA ARG A 85 -0.83 1.85 18.70
C ARG A 85 -2.21 2.20 19.25
N THR A 86 -2.48 3.48 19.49
CA THR A 86 -3.81 3.94 19.93
C THR A 86 -4.90 3.56 18.93
N ALA A 87 -4.63 3.70 17.63
CA ALA A 87 -5.56 3.30 16.58
C ALA A 87 -5.81 1.78 16.56
N TYR A 88 -4.76 0.97 16.77
CA TYR A 88 -4.88 -0.48 16.87
C TYR A 88 -5.69 -0.91 18.10
N ASP A 89 -5.47 -0.28 19.25
CA ASP A 89 -6.21 -0.56 20.48
C ASP A 89 -7.70 -0.21 20.39
N ALA A 90 -8.06 0.72 19.51
CA ALA A 90 -9.45 1.10 19.22
C ALA A 90 -10.17 0.12 18.25
N LEU A 91 -9.47 -0.87 17.68
CA LEU A 91 -10.09 -1.84 16.78
C LEU A 91 -11.08 -2.73 17.54
N VAL A 92 -12.25 -2.96 16.94
CA VAL A 92 -13.27 -3.88 17.46
C VAL A 92 -12.75 -5.32 17.51
N ARG A 93 -11.93 -5.70 16.53
CA ARG A 93 -11.28 -7.01 16.42
C ARG A 93 -9.81 -6.83 16.12
N LYS A 94 -8.97 -7.44 16.98
CA LYS A 94 -7.51 -7.40 16.89
C LYS A 94 -6.96 -8.56 16.06
N ALA A 95 -5.69 -8.49 15.70
CA ALA A 95 -5.02 -9.54 14.91
C ALA A 95 -4.98 -10.90 15.62
N SER A 96 -4.98 -10.88 16.96
CA SER A 96 -5.03 -12.05 17.83
C SER A 96 -6.28 -12.92 17.65
N ALA A 97 -7.34 -12.39 17.04
CA ALA A 97 -8.55 -13.15 16.70
C ALA A 97 -8.41 -13.96 15.41
N CYS A 98 -7.31 -13.82 14.65
CA CYS A 98 -7.11 -14.54 13.41
C CYS A 98 -7.02 -16.06 13.65
N THR A 99 -7.83 -16.82 12.92
CA THR A 99 -7.86 -18.30 12.95
C THR A 99 -7.03 -18.94 11.84
N GLU A 100 -6.29 -18.13 11.07
CA GLU A 100 -5.46 -18.58 9.94
C GLU A 100 -6.23 -19.36 8.86
N CYS A 101 -7.53 -19.08 8.70
CA CYS A 101 -8.39 -19.80 7.75
C CYS A 101 -8.02 -19.66 6.27
N GLY A 102 -7.12 -18.73 5.89
CA GLY A 102 -6.61 -18.58 4.52
C GLY A 102 -7.56 -17.93 3.50
N ILE A 103 -8.84 -17.71 3.79
CA ILE A 103 -9.83 -17.14 2.85
C ILE A 103 -9.38 -15.79 2.27
N CYS A 104 -8.75 -14.96 3.08
CA CYS A 104 -8.21 -13.67 2.67
C CYS A 104 -7.06 -13.78 1.66
N VAL A 105 -6.27 -14.86 1.74
CA VAL A 105 -5.15 -15.14 0.81
C VAL A 105 -5.70 -15.53 -0.56
N GLU A 106 -6.71 -16.40 -0.59
CA GLU A 106 -7.39 -16.82 -1.84
C GLU A 106 -7.99 -15.63 -2.60
N ARG A 107 -8.51 -14.64 -1.88
CA ARG A 107 -9.10 -13.43 -2.48
C ARG A 107 -8.07 -12.37 -2.87
N CYS A 108 -6.82 -12.50 -2.44
CA CYS A 108 -5.85 -11.43 -2.64
C CYS A 108 -5.27 -11.48 -4.06
N PRO A 109 -5.51 -10.47 -4.93
CA PRO A 109 -4.96 -10.47 -6.28
C PRO A 109 -3.44 -10.25 -6.31
N PHE A 110 -2.85 -9.87 -5.16
CA PHE A 110 -1.42 -9.60 -5.02
C PHE A 110 -0.68 -10.74 -4.28
N GLY A 111 -1.37 -11.81 -3.88
CA GLY A 111 -0.76 -12.94 -3.17
C GLY A 111 -0.14 -12.57 -1.82
N VAL A 112 -0.77 -11.67 -1.07
CA VAL A 112 -0.31 -11.29 0.28
C VAL A 112 -0.57 -12.42 1.27
N ASP A 113 0.46 -12.79 2.02
CA ASP A 113 0.33 -13.70 3.16
C ASP A 113 -0.29 -12.95 4.35
N VAL A 114 -1.63 -12.92 4.38
CA VAL A 114 -2.39 -12.23 5.42
C VAL A 114 -2.20 -12.88 6.81
N PRO A 115 -2.22 -14.21 6.99
CA PRO A 115 -1.93 -14.84 8.28
C PRO A 115 -0.59 -14.41 8.88
N ALA A 116 0.50 -14.41 8.09
CA ALA A 116 1.81 -13.95 8.55
C ALA A 116 1.76 -12.48 9.01
N ARG A 117 0.98 -11.65 8.32
CA ARG A 117 0.78 -10.24 8.68
C ARG A 117 0.01 -10.07 9.99
N MET A 118 -0.97 -10.94 10.26
CA MET A 118 -1.68 -10.94 11.54
C MET A 118 -0.74 -11.32 12.69
N HIS A 119 0.07 -12.36 12.53
CA HIS A 119 1.10 -12.72 13.52
C HIS A 119 2.06 -11.57 13.79
N ARG A 120 2.53 -10.91 12.73
CA ARG A 120 3.40 -9.75 12.84
C ARG A 120 2.75 -8.59 13.62
N ALA A 121 1.46 -8.36 13.41
CA ALA A 121 0.72 -7.36 14.17
C ALA A 121 0.58 -7.75 15.65
N VAL A 122 0.38 -9.03 15.98
CA VAL A 122 0.38 -9.51 17.37
C VAL A 122 1.74 -9.30 18.04
N GLU A 123 2.84 -9.58 17.35
CA GLU A 123 4.19 -9.34 17.87
C GLU A 123 4.45 -7.85 18.18
N LEU A 124 3.99 -6.96 17.29
CA LEU A 124 4.30 -5.53 17.37
C LEU A 124 3.36 -4.79 18.33
N PHE A 125 2.06 -5.06 18.24
CA PHE A 125 1.04 -4.35 19.02
C PHE A 125 0.61 -5.11 20.28
N GLY A 126 0.68 -6.44 20.28
CA GLY A 126 0.12 -7.30 21.32
C GLY A 126 -1.27 -7.83 20.96
N ALA A 127 -1.85 -8.55 21.93
CA ALA A 127 -3.14 -9.22 21.80
C ALA A 127 -4.34 -8.27 21.82
#